data_AF-A0A950RIJ6-F1
#
_entry.id   AF-A0A950RIJ6-F1
#
_cell.length_a   1.000
_cell.length_b   1.000
_cell.length_c   1.000
_cell.angle_alpha   90.00
_cell.angle_beta   90.00
_cell.angle_gamma   90.00
#
_symmetry.space_group_name_H-M   'P 1'
#
loop_
_entity.id
_entity.type
_entity.pdbx_description
1 polymer ?
#
loop_
_entity_poly.entity_id
_entity_poly.type
_entity_poly.pdbx_seq_one_letter_code
_entity_poly.pdbx_strand_id
1 'polypeptide(L)'
;LRRHAAADRSNDAIDWANIIEEIESVGREQLHAVESLLLQSLLHMLKAEAWPVSRDAPHWRAEARLFRRQARRRFAPSMRQRIDLAGIYADALAGLPETMDGQPPLPVPTECPVTLDALLGEE
;
A
#
# COMPACT_ATOMS: atom_id res chain seq x y z
N LEU A 1 25.43 -27.79 -57.32
CA LEU A 1 25.66 -27.90 -55.87
C LEU A 1 24.64 -27.02 -55.15
N ARG A 2 23.52 -27.61 -54.70
CA ARG A 2 22.39 -26.92 -54.05
C ARG A 2 22.47 -27.14 -52.53
N ARG A 3 22.16 -26.06 -51.80
CA ARG A 3 21.64 -25.97 -50.42
C ARG A 3 22.56 -26.47 -49.28
N HIS A 4 22.95 -25.57 -48.39
CA HIS A 4 22.38 -25.44 -47.05
C HIS A 4 23.20 -24.41 -46.23
N ALA A 5 22.55 -23.30 -45.87
CA ALA A 5 22.87 -22.52 -44.67
C ALA A 5 21.50 -22.06 -44.16
N ALA A 6 20.76 -22.99 -43.54
CA ALA A 6 20.61 -23.01 -42.10
C ALA A 6 19.98 -21.70 -41.61
N ALA A 7 18.69 -21.55 -41.94
CA ALA A 7 17.80 -20.70 -41.19
C ALA A 7 17.58 -21.37 -39.83
N ASP A 8 18.49 -21.15 -38.90
CA ASP A 8 18.31 -21.57 -37.52
C ASP A 8 17.61 -20.43 -36.78
N ARG A 9 16.30 -20.31 -37.00
CA ARG A 9 15.42 -19.60 -36.07
C ARG A 9 15.13 -20.61 -34.99
N SER A 10 15.92 -20.57 -33.92
CA SER A 10 15.65 -21.32 -32.70
C SER A 10 14.22 -20.97 -32.27
N ASN A 11 13.33 -21.93 -32.45
CA ASN A 11 11.95 -21.88 -32.01
C ASN A 11 11.95 -22.17 -30.51
N ASP A 12 12.41 -21.22 -29.70
CA ASP A 12 12.17 -21.25 -28.25
C ASP A 12 10.67 -21.14 -28.06
N ALA A 13 10.05 -22.25 -27.67
CA ALA A 13 8.64 -22.26 -27.30
C ALA A 13 8.46 -21.28 -26.14
N ILE A 14 7.58 -20.29 -26.32
CA ILE A 14 7.25 -19.33 -25.26
C ILE A 14 6.71 -20.12 -24.07
N ASP A 15 7.41 -20.04 -22.93
CA ASP A 15 6.98 -20.62 -21.66
C ASP A 15 5.90 -19.75 -21.03
N TRP A 16 4.67 -19.96 -21.49
CA TRP A 16 3.49 -19.23 -21.00
C TRP A 16 3.21 -19.43 -19.52
N ALA A 17 3.62 -20.57 -18.94
CA ALA A 17 3.40 -20.84 -17.52
C ALA A 17 4.26 -19.90 -16.65
N ASN A 18 5.56 -19.77 -16.98
CA ASN A 18 6.45 -18.86 -16.28
C ASN A 18 6.01 -17.39 -16.42
N ILE A 19 5.53 -16.98 -17.60
CA ILE A 19 5.02 -15.61 -17.82
C ILE A 19 3.77 -15.33 -16.97
N ILE A 20 2.84 -16.28 -16.88
CA ILE A 20 1.64 -16.13 -16.03
C ILE A 20 2.05 -15.97 -14.56
N GLU A 21 2.96 -16.82 -14.07
CA GLU A 21 3.43 -16.77 -12.69
C GLU A 21 4.09 -15.41 -12.35
N GLU A 22 4.93 -14.89 -13.25
CA GLU A 22 5.58 -13.60 -13.08
C GLU A 22 4.55 -12.46 -13.01
N ILE A 23 3.55 -12.45 -13.91
CA ILE A 23 2.48 -11.44 -13.91
C ILE A 23 1.67 -11.51 -12.61
N GLU A 24 1.32 -12.70 -12.14
CA GLU A 24 0.62 -12.86 -10.87
C GLU A 24 1.47 -12.39 -9.68
N SER A 25 2.78 -12.65 -9.71
CA SER A 25 3.71 -12.18 -8.67
C SER A 25 3.78 -10.66 -8.62
N VAL A 26 3.97 -10.02 -9.78
CA VAL A 26 3.96 -8.56 -9.88
C VAL A 26 2.62 -8.00 -9.38
N GLY A 27 1.50 -8.64 -9.73
CA GLY A 27 0.17 -8.24 -9.25
C GLY A 27 0.02 -8.31 -7.72
N ARG A 28 0.58 -9.34 -7.07
CA ARG A 28 0.61 -9.46 -5.61
C ARG A 28 1.49 -8.40 -4.97
N GLU A 29 2.68 -8.17 -5.51
CA GLU A 29 3.60 -7.14 -5.02
C GLU A 29 3.01 -5.73 -5.11
N GLN A 30 2.33 -5.40 -6.22
CA GLN A 30 1.66 -4.10 -6.36
C GLN A 30 0.54 -3.94 -5.33
N LEU A 31 -0.24 -4.99 -5.06
CA LEU A 31 -1.27 -4.95 -4.01
C LEU A 31 -0.64 -4.70 -2.64
N HIS A 32 0.38 -5.46 -2.26
CA HIS A 32 1.06 -5.29 -0.97
C HIS A 32 1.70 -3.91 -0.82
N ALA A 33 2.23 -3.35 -1.90
CA ALA A 33 2.74 -1.98 -1.90
C ALA A 33 1.63 -0.96 -1.58
N VAL A 34 0.43 -1.12 -2.14
CA VAL A 34 -0.72 -0.26 -1.82
C VAL A 34 -1.17 -0.45 -0.37
N GLU A 35 -1.30 -1.68 0.10
CA GLU A 35 -1.69 -1.99 1.49
C GLU A 35 -0.70 -1.38 2.50
N SER A 36 0.60 -1.51 2.25
CA SER A 36 1.65 -0.91 3.08
C SER A 36 1.57 0.62 3.12
N LEU A 37 1.31 1.26 1.98
CA LEU A 37 1.12 2.72 1.94
C LEU A 37 -0.14 3.16 2.69
N LEU A 38 -1.23 2.41 2.62
CA LEU A 38 -2.44 2.67 3.40
C LEU A 38 -2.18 2.51 4.90
N LEU A 39 -1.49 1.45 5.31
CA LEU A 39 -1.06 1.22 6.70
C LEU A 39 -0.26 2.40 7.24
N GLN A 40 0.79 2.81 6.51
CA GLN A 40 1.63 3.93 6.92
C GLN A 40 0.84 5.24 6.99
N SER A 41 -0.08 5.47 6.06
CA SER A 41 -0.96 6.64 6.13
C SER A 41 -1.80 6.63 7.40
N LEU A 42 -2.53 5.54 7.65
CA LEU A 42 -3.43 5.43 8.80
C LEU A 42 -2.68 5.55 10.12
N LEU A 43 -1.50 4.91 10.24
CA LEU A 43 -0.65 5.02 11.42
C LEU A 43 -0.26 6.47 11.71
N HIS A 44 0.13 7.23 10.70
CA HIS A 44 0.52 8.64 10.88
C HIS A 44 -0.68 9.55 11.17
N MET A 45 -1.86 9.26 10.61
CA MET A 45 -3.11 9.93 10.98
C MET A 45 -3.43 9.69 12.47
N LEU A 46 -3.40 8.42 12.90
CA LEU A 46 -3.65 8.02 14.28
C LEU A 46 -2.66 8.67 15.24
N LYS A 47 -1.35 8.72 14.91
CA LYS A 47 -0.36 9.45 15.73
C LYS A 47 -0.70 10.93 15.86
N ALA A 48 -1.13 11.58 14.77
CA ALA A 48 -1.49 12.99 14.78
C ALA A 48 -2.80 13.29 15.54
N GLU A 49 -3.70 12.32 15.65
CA GLU A 49 -4.93 12.39 16.46
C GLU A 49 -4.64 12.08 17.95
N ALA A 50 -3.80 11.09 18.21
CA ALA A 50 -3.40 10.68 19.55
C ALA A 50 -2.53 11.72 20.27
N TRP A 51 -1.64 12.42 19.55
CA TRP A 51 -0.77 13.47 20.10
C TRP A 51 -0.85 14.77 19.29
N PRO A 52 -1.98 15.48 19.30
CA PRO A 52 -2.21 16.62 18.41
C PRO A 52 -1.32 17.83 18.74
N VAL A 53 -0.81 17.91 19.97
CA VAL A 53 0.09 18.96 20.46
C VAL A 53 1.58 18.60 20.33
N SER A 54 1.90 17.38 19.86
CA SER A 54 3.28 17.00 19.59
C SER A 54 3.88 17.89 18.50
N ARG A 55 5.16 18.24 18.64
CA ARG A 55 5.92 18.94 17.60
C ARG A 55 5.98 18.18 16.27
N ASP A 56 5.81 16.85 16.33
CA ASP A 56 5.87 15.96 15.18
C ASP A 56 4.52 15.79 14.48
N ALA A 57 3.42 16.22 15.11
CA ALA A 57 2.07 16.08 14.55
C ALA A 57 1.90 16.73 13.16
N PRO A 58 2.44 17.94 12.87
CA PRO A 58 2.43 18.49 11.52
C PRO A 58 3.16 17.61 10.50
N HIS A 59 4.28 16.99 10.90
CA HIS A 59 5.07 16.11 10.04
C HIS A 59 4.30 14.82 9.74
N TRP A 60 3.73 14.15 10.75
CA TRP A 60 2.92 12.94 10.54
C TRP A 60 1.72 13.20 9.64
N ARG A 61 1.03 14.34 9.80
CA ARG A 61 -0.07 14.71 8.87
C ARG A 61 0.44 14.88 7.44
N ALA A 62 1.63 15.42 7.24
CA ALA A 62 2.24 15.56 5.92
C ALA A 62 2.62 14.20 5.32
N GLU A 63 3.20 13.31 6.12
CA GLU A 63 3.53 11.94 5.71
C GLU A 63 2.27 11.13 5.37
N ALA A 64 1.22 11.21 6.18
CA ALA A 64 -0.05 10.57 5.90
C ALA A 64 -0.62 10.98 4.53
N ARG A 65 -0.64 12.29 4.23
CA ARG A 65 -1.05 12.80 2.91
C ARG A 65 -0.15 12.29 1.79
N LEU A 66 1.16 12.24 2.01
CA LEU A 66 2.11 11.74 1.02
C LEU A 66 1.87 10.25 0.73
N PHE A 67 1.69 9.43 1.77
CA PHE A 67 1.40 8.00 1.62
C PHE A 67 0.07 7.76 0.91
N ARG A 68 -0.99 8.52 1.22
CA ARG A 68 -2.27 8.47 0.47
C ARG A 68 -2.08 8.77 -1.01
N ARG A 69 -1.32 9.83 -1.33
CA ARG A 69 -1.02 10.18 -2.74
C ARG A 69 -0.25 9.07 -3.44
N GLN A 70 0.69 8.43 -2.75
CA GLN A 70 1.44 7.30 -3.30
C GLN A 70 0.58 6.05 -3.49
N ALA A 71 -0.29 5.74 -2.52
CA ALA A 71 -1.25 4.64 -2.61
C ALA A 71 -2.18 4.85 -3.80
N ARG A 72 -2.76 6.05 -3.93
CA ARG A 72 -3.62 6.45 -5.06
C ARG A 72 -2.94 6.26 -6.41
N ARG A 73 -1.66 6.64 -6.54
CA ARG A 73 -0.91 6.47 -7.80
C ARG A 73 -0.66 5.02 -8.19
N ARG A 74 -0.60 4.12 -7.21
CA ARG A 74 -0.35 2.67 -7.41
C ARG A 74 -1.62 1.85 -7.46
N PHE A 75 -2.72 2.39 -6.95
CA PHE A 75 -3.99 1.72 -6.89
C PHE A 75 -4.57 1.49 -8.29
N ALA A 76 -4.96 0.24 -8.55
CA ALA A 76 -5.77 -0.13 -9.70
C ALA A 76 -7.18 -0.53 -9.24
N PRO A 77 -8.26 -0.25 -9.99
CA PRO A 77 -9.62 -0.58 -9.59
C PRO A 77 -9.84 -2.06 -9.19
N SER A 78 -9.12 -2.99 -9.82
CA SER A 78 -9.16 -4.43 -9.53
C SER A 78 -8.64 -4.80 -8.14
N MET A 79 -7.82 -3.95 -7.51
CA MET A 79 -7.31 -4.17 -6.16
C MET A 79 -8.38 -3.97 -5.09
N ARG A 80 -9.45 -3.22 -5.38
CA ARG A 80 -10.46 -2.80 -4.39
C ARG A 80 -11.02 -3.95 -3.57
N GLN A 81 -11.39 -5.05 -4.23
CA GLN A 81 -12.01 -6.20 -3.58
C GLN A 81 -11.02 -7.01 -2.73
N ARG A 82 -9.71 -6.77 -2.91
CA ARG A 82 -8.63 -7.48 -2.23
C ARG A 82 -8.08 -6.71 -1.02
N ILE A 83 -8.37 -5.42 -0.91
CA ILE A 83 -7.90 -4.57 0.19
C ILE A 83 -8.87 -4.69 1.37
N ASP A 84 -8.40 -5.27 2.47
CA ASP A 84 -9.09 -5.24 3.75
C ASP A 84 -8.70 -3.97 4.53
N LEU A 85 -9.44 -2.88 4.31
CA LEU A 85 -9.16 -1.62 4.98
C LEU A 85 -9.37 -1.70 6.50
N ALA A 86 -10.32 -2.50 6.98
CA ALA A 86 -10.59 -2.65 8.40
C ALA A 86 -9.41 -3.37 9.10
N GLY A 87 -8.90 -4.43 8.48
CA GLY A 87 -7.68 -5.12 8.94
C GLY A 87 -6.47 -4.18 8.96
N ILE A 88 -6.23 -3.44 7.87
CA ILE A 88 -5.12 -2.47 7.78
C ILE A 88 -5.24 -1.39 8.88
N TYR A 89 -6.45 -0.92 9.19
CA TYR A 89 -6.67 0.04 10.27
C TYR A 89 -6.40 -0.58 11.65
N ALA A 90 -6.81 -1.82 11.89
CA ALA A 90 -6.52 -2.54 13.12
C ALA A 90 -5.00 -2.72 13.33
N ASP A 91 -4.27 -3.05 12.27
CA ASP A 91 -2.81 -3.12 12.29
C ASP A 91 -2.17 -1.74 12.58
N ALA A 92 -2.73 -0.67 12.02
CA ALA A 92 -2.28 0.69 12.31
C ALA A 92 -2.50 1.08 13.78
N LEU A 93 -3.64 0.70 14.36
CA LEU A 93 -3.92 0.87 15.79
C LEU A 93 -2.93 0.08 16.66
N ALA A 94 -2.68 -1.18 16.33
CA ALA A 94 -1.72 -2.03 17.03
C ALA A 94 -0.28 -1.49 16.93
N GLY A 95 0.04 -0.75 15.88
CA GLY A 95 1.32 -0.08 15.67
C GLY A 95 1.48 1.26 16.40
N LEU A 96 0.46 1.74 17.13
CA LEU A 96 0.61 2.96 17.93
C LEU A 96 1.54 2.73 19.12
N PRO A 97 2.44 3.69 19.42
CA PRO A 97 3.23 3.60 20.63
C PRO A 97 2.36 3.82 21.87
N GLU A 98 2.67 3.16 22.98
CA GLU A 98 1.94 3.35 24.25
C GLU A 98 2.08 4.78 24.79
N THR A 99 3.21 5.43 24.52
CA THR A 99 3.49 6.82 24.90
C THR A 99 4.34 7.52 23.84
N MET A 100 4.22 8.85 23.78
CA MET A 100 5.11 9.73 23.01
C MET A 100 5.57 10.87 23.91
N ASP A 101 6.89 11.09 24.02
CA ASP A 101 7.46 12.07 24.96
C ASP A 101 6.92 11.95 26.40
N GLY A 102 6.66 10.71 26.84
CA GLY A 102 6.10 10.40 28.15
C GLY A 102 4.62 10.70 28.32
N GLN A 103 3.91 11.10 27.26
CA GLN A 103 2.46 11.34 27.28
C GLN A 103 1.71 10.15 26.66
N PRO A 104 0.65 9.63 27.31
CA PRO A 104 -0.21 8.62 26.70
C PRO A 104 -1.00 9.20 25.52
N PRO A 105 -1.50 8.36 24.59
CA PRO A 105 -2.34 8.82 23.50
C PRO A 105 -3.67 9.37 24.02
N LEU A 106 -4.20 10.39 23.36
CA LEU A 106 -5.62 10.70 23.44
C LEU A 106 -6.46 9.57 22.81
N PRO A 107 -7.73 9.39 23.21
CA PRO A 107 -8.60 8.41 22.60
C PRO A 107 -8.73 8.62 21.09
N VAL A 108 -8.51 7.55 20.33
CA VAL A 108 -8.71 7.48 18.88
C VAL A 108 -9.83 6.48 18.55
N PRO A 109 -10.47 6.55 17.38
CA PRO A 109 -11.48 5.57 17.00
C PRO A 109 -10.92 4.15 16.99
N THR A 110 -11.68 3.19 17.53
CA THR A 110 -11.29 1.77 17.54
C THR A 110 -11.69 1.04 16.26
N GLU A 111 -12.51 1.68 15.43
CA GLU A 111 -12.98 1.19 14.13
C GLU A 111 -12.63 2.22 13.06
N CYS A 112 -12.33 1.75 11.85
CA CYS A 112 -11.89 2.63 10.76
C CYS A 112 -13.00 3.63 10.40
N PRO A 113 -12.78 4.95 10.58
CA PRO A 113 -13.83 5.95 10.36
C PRO A 113 -13.94 6.38 8.89
N VAL A 114 -13.05 5.89 8.02
CA VAL A 114 -12.90 6.34 6.63
C VAL A 114 -13.04 5.19 5.66
N THR A 115 -13.59 5.48 4.48
CA THR A 115 -13.66 4.53 3.38
C THR A 115 -12.37 4.55 2.56
N LEU A 116 -12.16 3.48 1.79
CA LEU A 116 -11.04 3.42 0.85
C LEU A 116 -11.11 4.56 -0.19
N ASP A 117 -12.31 4.93 -0.63
CA ASP A 117 -12.53 6.06 -1.54
C ASP A 117 -12.14 7.40 -0.93
N ALA A 118 -12.46 7.63 0.34
CA ALA A 118 -12.03 8.84 1.03
C ALA A 118 -10.49 8.90 1.14
N LEU A 119 -9.84 7.77 1.42
CA LEU A 119 -8.38 7.70 1.49
C LEU A 119 -7.72 7.92 0.12
N LEU A 120 -8.30 7.38 -0.94
CA LEU A 120 -7.77 7.47 -2.31
C LEU A 120 -8.32 8.65 -3.12
N GLY A 121 -9.20 9.47 -2.56
CA GLY A 121 -9.74 10.66 -3.22
C GLY A 121 -8.67 11.73 -3.49
N GLU A 122 -9.01 12.69 -4.35
CA GLU A 122 -8.27 13.95 -4.44
C GLU A 122 -8.70 14.85 -3.29
N GLU A 123 -7.72 15.43 -2.58
CA GLU A 123 -7.96 16.47 -1.56
C GLU A 123 -8.25 17.81 -2.24
#